data_AF-A0A9E6VTK9-F1
#
_entry.id   AF-A0A9E6VTK9-F1
#
_cell.length_a   1.000
_cell.length_b   1.000
_cell.length_c   1.000
_cell.angle_alpha   90.00
_cell.angle_beta   90.00
_cell.angle_gamma   90.00
#
_symmetry.space_group_name_H-M   'P 1'
#
loop_
_entity.id
_entity.type
_entity.pdbx_description
1 polymer ?
#
loop_
_entity_poly.entity_id
_entity_poly.type
_entity_poly.pdbx_seq_one_letter_code
_entity_poly.pdbx_strand_id
1 'polypeptide(L)'
;MSKPSANELILELLKEKSSLKQEVYHQTLSVFAELKRVLKEVSADLKPKAAAIDKRLTIEYKEKSEFELELRVAGDVLIFYMHTNVFEFDKTHPVWKTSYVRDNPQFSYCGQIHVYNFLADSFKYNRVNDLGYLIARIFLNVDKHYFVDGKRQLGFLYNDFMHNVIDKDALHRMVESMILYALDFDLFTPPFDEVKEVSVSQIMEATMSLQLKTAKRLGFRFQADTDHFE
;
A
#
# COMPACT_ATOMS: atom_id res chain seq x y z
N MET A 1 -9.86 -30.50 38.58
CA MET A 1 -10.50 -29.93 37.37
C MET A 1 -10.19 -30.86 36.21
N SER A 2 -11.20 -31.33 35.46
CA SER A 2 -10.99 -32.20 34.30
C SER A 2 -10.26 -31.46 33.20
N LYS A 3 -9.36 -32.13 32.49
CA LYS A 3 -8.64 -31.55 31.36
C LYS A 3 -9.66 -31.24 30.25
N PRO A 4 -9.67 -30.02 29.68
CA PRO A 4 -10.64 -29.65 28.65
C PRO A 4 -10.48 -30.56 27.43
N SER A 5 -11.62 -30.90 26.82
CA SER A 5 -11.67 -31.66 25.58
C SER A 5 -11.13 -30.84 24.41
N ALA A 6 -10.71 -31.53 23.34
CA ALA A 6 -10.24 -30.86 22.13
C ALA A 6 -11.30 -29.89 21.56
N ASN A 7 -12.59 -30.24 21.63
CA ASN A 7 -13.67 -29.38 21.16
C ASN A 7 -13.81 -28.10 22.00
N GLU A 8 -13.67 -28.19 23.33
CA GLU A 8 -13.70 -27.01 24.21
C GLU A 8 -12.52 -26.08 23.92
N LEU A 9 -11.31 -26.64 23.74
CA LEU A 9 -10.12 -25.86 23.37
C LEU A 9 -10.28 -25.18 21.99
N ILE A 10 -10.88 -25.87 21.02
CA ILE A 10 -11.16 -25.30 19.69
C ILE A 10 -12.13 -24.13 19.81
N LEU A 11 -13.24 -24.30 20.54
CA LEU A 11 -14.24 -23.26 20.71
C LEU A 11 -13.69 -22.05 21.47
N GLU A 12 -12.84 -22.27 22.46
CA GLU A 12 -12.13 -21.21 23.19
C GLU A 12 -11.18 -20.44 22.26
N LEU A 13 -10.34 -21.13 21.49
CA LEU A 13 -9.44 -20.49 20.52
C LEU A 13 -10.18 -19.73 19.42
N LEU A 14 -11.30 -20.25 18.94
CA LEU A 14 -12.15 -19.57 17.96
C LEU A 14 -12.73 -18.27 18.57
N LYS A 15 -13.26 -18.36 19.78
CA LYS A 15 -13.84 -17.21 20.48
C LYS A 15 -12.80 -16.13 20.78
N GLU A 16 -11.58 -16.51 21.15
CA GLU A 16 -10.55 -15.53 21.50
C GLU A 16 -9.82 -15.00 20.26
N LYS A 17 -9.21 -15.89 19.46
CA LYS A 17 -8.33 -15.46 18.37
C LYS A 17 -9.10 -15.09 17.10
N SER A 18 -10.11 -15.86 16.73
CA SER A 18 -10.83 -15.59 15.47
C SER A 18 -11.71 -14.35 15.61
N SER A 19 -12.43 -14.19 16.72
CA SER A 19 -13.24 -12.98 16.97
C SER A 19 -12.37 -11.73 17.06
N LEU A 20 -11.22 -11.79 17.75
CA LEU A 20 -10.28 -10.66 17.79
C LEU A 20 -9.79 -10.26 16.40
N LYS A 21 -9.40 -11.23 15.56
CA LYS A 21 -8.94 -10.94 14.20
C LYS A 21 -10.04 -10.34 13.32
N GLN A 22 -11.28 -10.77 13.48
CA GLN A 22 -12.41 -10.16 12.78
C GLN A 22 -12.60 -8.71 13.21
N GLU A 23 -12.53 -8.43 14.51
CA GLU A 23 -12.64 -7.05 15.01
C GLU A 23 -11.51 -6.17 14.48
N VAL A 24 -10.25 -6.61 14.58
CA VAL A 24 -9.10 -5.86 14.05
C VAL A 24 -9.24 -5.60 12.54
N TYR A 25 -9.75 -6.58 11.77
CA TYR A 25 -10.04 -6.40 10.36
C TYR A 25 -11.09 -5.30 10.12
N HIS A 26 -12.21 -5.31 10.85
CA HIS A 26 -13.25 -4.30 10.73
C HIS A 26 -12.77 -2.91 11.14
N GLN A 27 -11.95 -2.80 12.18
CA GLN A 27 -11.34 -1.53 12.58
C GLN A 27 -10.39 -1.00 11.50
N THR A 28 -9.56 -1.87 10.93
CA THR A 28 -8.66 -1.51 9.82
C THR A 28 -9.45 -1.04 8.60
N LEU A 29 -10.54 -1.72 8.25
CA LEU A 29 -11.42 -1.35 7.15
C LEU A 29 -12.07 0.02 7.38
N SER A 30 -12.53 0.28 8.62
CA SER A 30 -13.09 1.58 9.00
C SER A 30 -12.06 2.70 8.87
N VAL A 31 -10.82 2.48 9.29
CA VAL A 31 -9.74 3.46 9.18
C VAL A 31 -9.34 3.67 7.72
N PHE A 32 -9.31 2.61 6.90
CA PHE A 32 -9.01 2.72 5.47
C PHE A 32 -10.09 3.52 4.72
N ALA A 33 -11.35 3.38 5.11
CA ALA A 33 -12.45 4.19 4.58
C ALA A 33 -12.31 5.68 4.96
N GLU A 34 -11.78 6.00 6.14
CA GLU A 34 -11.47 7.39 6.53
C GLU A 34 -10.24 7.92 5.78
N LEU A 35 -9.19 7.11 5.63
CA LEU A 35 -8.01 7.43 4.81
C LEU A 35 -8.41 7.77 3.36
N LYS A 36 -9.37 7.05 2.80
CA LYS A 36 -9.97 7.35 1.49
C LYS A 36 -10.58 8.75 1.42
N ARG A 37 -11.25 9.22 2.48
CA ARG A 37 -11.80 10.58 2.53
C ARG A 37 -10.68 11.61 2.62
N VAL A 38 -9.71 11.38 3.49
CA VAL A 38 -8.53 12.24 3.65
C VAL A 38 -7.76 12.39 2.34
N LEU A 39 -7.50 11.29 1.61
CA LEU A 39 -6.81 11.35 0.31
C LEU A 39 -7.57 12.17 -0.73
N LYS A 40 -8.91 12.10 -0.74
CA LYS A 40 -9.74 12.95 -1.61
C LYS A 40 -9.65 14.42 -1.23
N GLU A 41 -9.70 14.73 0.05
CA GLU A 41 -9.57 16.10 0.57
C GLU A 41 -8.20 16.69 0.22
N VAL A 42 -7.11 15.97 0.52
CA VAL A 42 -5.74 16.38 0.19
C VAL A 42 -5.56 16.56 -1.32
N SER A 43 -6.05 15.61 -2.13
CA SER A 43 -5.97 15.72 -3.60
C SER A 43 -6.72 16.94 -4.13
N ALA A 44 -7.93 17.20 -3.61
CA ALA A 44 -8.75 18.34 -4.01
C ALA A 44 -8.12 19.68 -3.63
N ASP A 45 -7.44 19.76 -2.48
CA ASP A 45 -6.74 20.97 -2.03
C ASP A 45 -5.45 21.23 -2.83
N LEU A 46 -4.64 20.19 -3.06
CA LEU A 46 -3.34 20.32 -3.74
C LEU A 46 -3.47 20.53 -5.25
N LYS A 47 -4.49 19.94 -5.90
CA LYS A 47 -4.65 20.00 -7.36
C LYS A 47 -4.69 21.41 -7.96
N PRO A 48 -5.53 22.36 -7.49
CA PRO A 48 -5.52 23.71 -8.05
C PRO A 48 -4.23 24.47 -7.74
N LYS A 49 -3.62 24.24 -6.56
CA LYS A 49 -2.36 24.88 -6.16
C LYS A 49 -1.20 24.42 -7.03
N ALA A 50 -1.10 23.12 -7.31
CA ALA A 50 -0.09 22.54 -8.20
C ALA A 50 -0.24 23.07 -9.64
N ALA A 51 -1.48 23.09 -10.16
CA ALA A 51 -1.76 23.59 -11.52
C ALA A 51 -1.45 25.08 -11.69
N ALA A 52 -1.55 25.87 -10.62
CA ALA A 52 -1.17 27.29 -10.62
C ALA A 52 0.36 27.49 -10.66
N ILE A 53 1.14 26.54 -10.14
CA ILE A 53 2.61 26.56 -10.20
C ILE A 53 3.07 26.12 -11.60
N ASP A 54 2.64 24.94 -12.06
CA ASP A 54 2.92 24.42 -13.39
C ASP A 54 1.82 23.43 -13.81
N LYS A 55 1.23 23.64 -14.99
CA LYS A 55 0.14 22.80 -15.53
C LYS A 55 0.53 21.33 -15.74
N ARG A 56 1.82 21.02 -15.74
CA ARG A 56 2.35 19.65 -15.85
C ARG A 56 2.36 18.91 -14.51
N LEU A 57 2.23 19.61 -13.38
CA LEU A 57 2.17 19.01 -12.05
C LEU A 57 0.78 18.44 -11.80
N THR A 58 0.62 17.17 -12.16
CA THR A 58 -0.66 16.46 -12.03
C THR A 58 -0.85 15.92 -10.61
N ILE A 59 -1.96 16.32 -9.98
CA ILE A 59 -2.45 15.70 -8.74
C ILE A 59 -3.76 14.97 -9.05
N GLU A 60 -3.78 13.65 -8.86
CA GLU A 60 -4.94 12.81 -9.16
C GLU A 60 -5.12 11.74 -8.10
N TYR A 61 -6.32 11.68 -7.53
CA TYR A 61 -6.76 10.58 -6.69
C TYR A 61 -7.57 9.58 -7.53
N LYS A 62 -7.36 8.28 -7.29
CA LYS A 62 -8.15 7.20 -7.88
C LYS A 62 -8.38 6.08 -6.89
N GLU A 63 -9.61 5.57 -6.86
CA GLU A 63 -9.95 4.33 -6.17
C GLU A 63 -9.85 3.17 -7.15
N LYS A 64 -9.02 2.16 -6.81
CA LYS A 64 -8.79 0.99 -7.67
C LYS A 64 -9.64 -0.18 -7.25
N SER A 65 -9.74 -0.41 -5.95
CA SER A 65 -10.60 -1.41 -5.33
C SER A 65 -10.99 -0.97 -3.91
N GLU A 66 -11.76 -1.79 -3.22
CA GLU A 66 -12.08 -1.60 -1.79
C GLU A 66 -10.83 -1.51 -0.90
N PHE A 67 -9.72 -2.15 -1.32
CA PHE A 67 -8.49 -2.26 -0.54
C PHE A 67 -7.30 -1.53 -1.18
N GLU A 68 -7.52 -0.80 -2.29
CA GLU A 68 -6.44 -0.16 -3.05
C GLU A 68 -6.82 1.25 -3.49
N LEU A 69 -6.02 2.22 -3.04
CA LEU A 69 -6.15 3.64 -3.37
C LEU A 69 -4.87 4.13 -4.03
N GLU A 70 -5.01 4.98 -5.03
CA GLU A 70 -3.92 5.58 -5.79
C GLU A 70 -3.96 7.10 -5.64
N LEU A 71 -2.81 7.69 -5.30
CA LEU A 71 -2.60 9.14 -5.30
C LEU A 71 -1.38 9.45 -6.17
N ARG A 72 -1.62 10.08 -7.32
CA ARG A 72 -0.57 10.62 -8.17
C ARG A 72 -0.19 12.01 -7.70
N VAL A 73 1.10 12.24 -7.52
CA VAL A 73 1.68 13.54 -7.18
C VAL A 73 2.83 13.82 -8.15
N ALA A 74 2.54 14.60 -9.19
CA ALA A 74 3.49 14.92 -10.25
C ALA A 74 4.13 13.67 -10.89
N GLY A 75 5.44 13.45 -10.64
CA GLY A 75 6.22 12.33 -11.16
C GLY A 75 6.04 11.01 -10.42
N ASP A 76 5.35 11.04 -9.28
CA ASP A 76 5.22 9.91 -8.36
C ASP A 76 3.78 9.42 -8.26
N VAL A 77 3.63 8.15 -7.92
CA VAL A 77 2.35 7.48 -7.65
C VAL A 77 2.46 6.71 -6.35
N LEU A 78 1.69 7.17 -5.37
CA LEU A 78 1.52 6.50 -4.09
C LEU A 78 0.37 5.50 -4.19
N ILE A 79 0.64 4.24 -3.88
CA ILE A 79 -0.37 3.18 -3.78
C ILE A 79 -0.54 2.80 -2.31
N PHE A 80 -1.75 3.00 -1.79
CA PHE A 80 -2.16 2.58 -0.46
C PHE A 80 -2.93 1.27 -0.58
N TYR A 81 -2.40 0.22 0.05
CA TYR A 81 -2.95 -1.13 -0.01
C TYR A 81 -3.28 -1.64 1.38
N MET A 82 -4.54 -1.90 1.67
CA MET A 82 -4.96 -2.57 2.90
C MET A 82 -4.82 -4.08 2.75
N HIS A 83 -4.06 -4.71 3.64
CA HIS A 83 -3.97 -6.17 3.69
C HIS A 83 -5.22 -6.76 4.38
N THR A 84 -5.74 -7.88 3.87
CA THR A 84 -6.96 -8.52 4.39
C THR A 84 -6.72 -9.40 5.62
N ASN A 85 -5.51 -9.93 5.79
CA ASN A 85 -5.11 -10.68 6.99
C ASN A 85 -4.69 -9.77 8.15
N VAL A 86 -4.89 -10.28 9.37
CA VAL A 86 -4.40 -9.71 10.63
C VAL A 86 -3.12 -10.44 11.06
N PHE A 87 -2.14 -9.66 11.50
CA PHE A 87 -0.81 -10.12 11.86
C PHE A 87 -0.55 -9.90 13.36
N GLU A 88 0.37 -10.66 13.94
CA GLU A 88 0.86 -10.43 15.30
C GLU A 88 2.31 -9.93 15.20
N PHE A 89 2.69 -8.93 15.99
CA PHE A 89 4.09 -8.54 16.09
C PHE A 89 4.94 -9.68 16.65
N ASP A 90 6.12 -9.89 16.06
CA ASP A 90 7.10 -10.83 16.61
C ASP A 90 7.44 -10.49 18.05
N LYS A 91 7.68 -11.49 18.90
CA LYS A 91 7.93 -11.29 20.35
C LYS A 91 9.18 -10.43 20.64
N THR A 92 10.09 -10.30 19.68
CA THR A 92 11.27 -9.43 19.79
C THR A 92 10.95 -7.96 19.49
N HIS A 93 9.79 -7.66 18.91
CA HIS A 93 9.41 -6.31 18.52
C HIS A 93 9.26 -5.38 19.74
N PRO A 94 9.74 -4.11 19.70
CA PRO A 94 9.71 -3.20 20.85
C PRO A 94 8.34 -2.96 21.48
N VAL A 95 7.26 -3.09 20.71
CA VAL A 95 5.87 -2.96 21.21
C VAL A 95 5.56 -3.90 22.37
N TRP A 96 6.18 -5.09 22.42
CA TRP A 96 6.02 -6.05 23.53
C TRP A 96 6.58 -5.56 24.87
N LYS A 97 7.46 -4.55 24.84
CA LYS A 97 8.02 -3.94 26.05
C LYS A 97 7.10 -2.89 26.67
N THR A 98 6.09 -2.42 25.93
CA THR A 98 5.11 -1.46 26.42
C THR A 98 4.19 -2.12 27.44
N SER A 99 3.75 -1.38 28.47
CA SER A 99 2.75 -1.93 29.41
C SER A 99 1.44 -2.29 28.72
N TYR A 100 1.07 -1.56 27.67
CA TYR A 100 -0.15 -1.78 26.92
C TYR A 100 -0.24 -3.21 26.35
N VAL A 101 0.80 -3.66 25.63
CA VAL A 101 0.82 -5.02 25.06
C VAL A 101 1.17 -6.08 26.12
N ARG A 102 1.98 -5.73 27.12
CA ARG A 102 2.34 -6.68 28.19
C ARG A 102 1.14 -7.02 29.07
N ASP A 103 0.32 -6.03 29.39
CA ASP A 103 -0.85 -6.20 30.26
C ASP A 103 -2.00 -6.88 29.50
N ASN A 104 -2.09 -6.68 28.18
CA ASN A 104 -2.96 -7.47 27.30
C ASN A 104 -2.27 -7.85 25.96
N PRO A 105 -1.75 -9.09 25.84
CA PRO A 105 -1.12 -9.58 24.62
C PRO A 105 -2.00 -9.55 23.37
N GLN A 106 -3.32 -9.49 23.50
CA GLN A 106 -4.21 -9.38 22.34
C GLN A 106 -4.00 -8.07 21.56
N PHE A 107 -3.46 -7.03 22.20
CA PHE A 107 -3.17 -5.75 21.55
C PHE A 107 -1.96 -5.79 20.61
N SER A 108 -1.22 -6.90 20.54
CA SER A 108 -0.18 -7.10 19.53
C SER A 108 -0.72 -7.51 18.16
N TYR A 109 -2.01 -7.83 18.04
CA TYR A 109 -2.65 -8.15 16.76
C TYR A 109 -3.01 -6.87 16.02
N CYS A 110 -2.58 -6.77 14.77
CA CYS A 110 -2.76 -5.59 13.94
C CYS A 110 -3.16 -5.93 12.51
N GLY A 111 -4.06 -5.13 11.93
CA GLY A 111 -4.20 -5.01 10.49
C GLY A 111 -3.07 -4.15 9.93
N GLN A 112 -2.86 -4.22 8.62
CA GLN A 112 -1.77 -3.52 7.94
C GLN A 112 -2.28 -2.76 6.72
N ILE A 113 -1.77 -1.53 6.56
CA ILE A 113 -1.87 -0.76 5.33
C ILE A 113 -0.45 -0.49 4.82
N HIS A 114 -0.14 -0.93 3.62
CA HIS A 114 1.14 -0.70 2.97
C HIS A 114 1.04 0.51 2.06
N VAL A 115 2.10 1.31 2.03
CA VAL A 115 2.21 2.47 1.15
C VAL A 115 3.45 2.31 0.30
N TYR A 116 3.23 2.21 -1.01
CA TYR A 116 4.28 2.08 -2.01
C TYR A 116 4.43 3.37 -2.80
N ASN A 117 5.67 3.75 -3.12
CA ASN A 117 5.96 4.77 -4.11
C ASN A 117 6.44 4.14 -5.43
N PHE A 118 5.90 4.62 -6.54
CA PHE A 118 6.22 4.21 -7.91
C PHE A 118 6.40 5.45 -8.78
N LEU A 119 7.09 5.29 -9.91
CA LEU A 119 7.16 6.34 -10.91
C LEU A 119 5.83 6.42 -11.69
N ALA A 120 5.33 7.62 -11.88
CA ALA A 120 4.16 7.90 -12.69
C ALA A 120 4.29 7.39 -14.13
N ASP A 121 5.52 7.35 -14.65
CA ASP A 121 5.83 6.80 -15.96
C ASP A 121 5.67 5.27 -16.02
N SER A 122 5.89 4.55 -14.93
CA SER A 122 5.66 3.10 -14.87
C SER A 122 4.22 2.76 -15.26
N PHE A 123 3.25 3.51 -14.75
CA PHE A 123 1.84 3.35 -15.11
C PHE A 123 1.51 3.91 -16.49
N LYS A 124 2.02 5.10 -16.84
CA LYS A 124 1.77 5.74 -18.15
C LYS A 124 2.30 4.92 -19.32
N TYR A 125 3.40 4.21 -19.13
CA TYR A 125 4.04 3.36 -20.12
C TYR A 125 3.79 1.86 -19.92
N ASN A 126 3.01 1.47 -18.92
CA ASN A 126 2.71 0.08 -18.58
C ASN A 126 3.99 -0.76 -18.42
N ARG A 127 5.02 -0.17 -17.80
CA ARG A 127 6.28 -0.84 -17.50
C ARG A 127 6.08 -1.74 -16.28
N VAL A 128 5.50 -2.92 -16.53
CA VAL A 128 5.09 -3.88 -15.49
C VAL A 128 6.23 -4.41 -14.61
N ASN A 129 7.48 -4.28 -15.08
CA ASN A 129 8.67 -4.75 -14.37
C ASN A 129 9.36 -3.64 -13.55
N ASP A 130 8.85 -2.40 -13.60
CA ASP A 130 9.40 -1.33 -12.78
C ASP A 130 9.12 -1.61 -11.29
N LEU A 131 10.13 -1.42 -10.46
CA LEU A 131 10.03 -1.63 -9.03
C LEU A 131 9.32 -0.45 -8.35
N GLY A 132 8.43 -0.78 -7.42
CA GLY A 132 7.93 0.16 -6.42
C GLY A 132 8.63 -0.04 -5.10
N TYR A 133 8.74 1.03 -4.32
CA TYR A 133 9.38 1.00 -3.01
C TYR A 133 8.34 1.11 -1.92
N LEU A 134 8.34 0.16 -0.97
CA LEU A 134 7.56 0.28 0.25
C LEU A 134 8.16 1.42 1.09
N ILE A 135 7.40 2.50 1.25
CA ILE A 135 7.85 3.70 1.99
C ILE A 135 7.32 3.72 3.42
N ALA A 136 6.17 3.08 3.66
CA ALA A 136 5.56 2.98 4.98
C ALA A 136 4.67 1.75 5.13
N ARG A 137 4.56 1.26 6.37
CA ARG A 137 3.60 0.27 6.84
C ARG A 137 2.87 0.82 8.05
N ILE A 138 1.56 0.94 7.96
CA ILE A 138 0.70 1.38 9.06
C ILE A 138 0.11 0.13 9.71
N PHE A 139 0.29 -0.01 11.01
CA PHE A 139 -0.26 -1.08 11.81
C PHE A 139 -1.38 -0.52 12.67
N LEU A 140 -2.51 -1.23 12.74
CA LEU A 140 -3.71 -0.82 13.47
C LEU A 140 -4.24 -1.97 14.31
N ASN A 141 -4.37 -1.77 15.62
CA ASN A 141 -4.92 -2.79 16.51
C ASN A 141 -6.44 -2.65 16.71
N VAL A 142 -6.97 -3.48 17.61
CA VAL A 142 -8.40 -3.55 17.94
C VAL A 142 -8.96 -2.24 18.51
N ASP A 143 -8.14 -1.47 19.23
CA ASP A 143 -8.53 -0.18 19.82
C ASP A 143 -8.16 1.01 18.92
N LYS A 144 -7.78 0.74 17.67
CA LYS A 144 -7.26 1.72 16.70
C LYS A 144 -5.99 2.44 17.13
N HIS A 145 -5.25 1.88 18.08
CA HIS A 145 -3.88 2.29 18.33
C HIS A 145 -3.02 1.95 17.12
N TYR A 146 -2.13 2.87 16.76
CA TYR A 146 -1.38 2.74 15.52
C TYR A 146 0.12 2.93 15.69
N PHE A 147 0.85 2.25 14.81
CA PHE A 147 2.29 2.33 14.68
C PHE A 147 2.61 2.44 13.19
N VAL A 148 3.54 3.31 12.82
CA VAL A 148 4.00 3.43 11.43
C VAL A 148 5.46 3.05 11.37
N ASP A 149 5.76 2.02 10.60
CA ASP A 149 7.12 1.70 10.20
C ASP A 149 7.40 2.31 8.84
N GLY A 150 8.31 3.27 8.78
CA GLY A 150 8.64 3.98 7.55
C GLY A 150 10.06 4.52 7.58
N LYS A 151 10.59 4.86 6.41
CA LYS A 151 11.93 5.43 6.32
C LYS A 151 11.95 6.88 6.83
N ARG A 152 13.09 7.30 7.39
CA ARG A 152 13.35 8.68 7.86
C ARG A 152 12.28 9.17 8.86
N GLN A 153 11.71 10.36 8.64
CA GLN A 153 10.79 11.04 9.55
C GLN A 153 9.49 10.25 9.77
N LEU A 154 9.05 9.43 8.79
CA LEU A 154 7.83 8.64 8.88
C LEU A 154 7.87 7.61 10.01
N GLY A 155 9.04 7.02 10.28
CA GLY A 155 9.20 6.09 11.39
C GLY A 155 9.30 6.80 12.74
N PHE A 156 9.92 7.98 12.82
CA PHE A 156 10.14 8.66 14.12
C PHE A 156 8.85 9.26 14.71
N LEU A 157 7.99 9.82 13.86
CA LEU A 157 6.81 10.59 14.28
C LEU A 157 5.71 9.74 14.92
N TYR A 158 5.70 8.42 14.68
CA TYR A 158 4.58 7.53 15.04
C TYR A 158 5.02 6.28 15.80
N ASN A 159 5.96 6.44 16.74
CA ASN A 159 6.51 5.34 17.53
C ASN A 159 5.78 5.04 18.85
N ASP A 160 4.83 5.89 19.26
CA ASP A 160 4.11 5.71 20.52
C ASP A 160 2.82 4.90 20.34
N PHE A 161 2.97 3.60 20.05
CA PHE A 161 1.86 2.68 19.86
C PHE A 161 0.89 2.62 21.05
N MET A 162 1.38 2.88 22.26
CA MET A 162 0.56 2.86 23.48
C MET A 162 -0.42 4.02 23.57
N HIS A 163 -0.07 5.20 23.08
CA HIS A 163 -0.90 6.40 23.27
C HIS A 163 -1.51 6.93 21.96
N ASN A 164 -0.93 6.57 20.81
CA ASN A 164 -1.38 7.06 19.52
C ASN A 164 -2.61 6.29 19.04
N VAL A 165 -3.78 6.90 19.16
CA VAL A 165 -5.03 6.42 18.54
C VAL A 165 -5.22 7.13 17.21
N ILE A 166 -5.53 6.39 16.15
CA ILE A 166 -5.70 6.98 14.82
C ILE A 166 -6.99 7.80 14.77
N ASP A 167 -6.86 9.04 14.31
CA ASP A 167 -7.96 9.93 14.02
C ASP A 167 -7.77 10.55 12.62
N LYS A 168 -8.73 11.39 12.21
CA LYS A 168 -8.69 12.04 10.90
C LYS A 168 -7.47 12.94 10.73
N ASP A 169 -7.11 13.68 11.77
CA ASP A 169 -5.98 14.62 11.72
C ASP A 169 -4.64 13.88 11.62
N ALA A 170 -4.50 12.75 12.31
CA ALA A 170 -3.35 11.86 12.22
C ALA A 170 -3.21 11.27 10.81
N LEU A 171 -4.31 10.85 10.18
CA LEU A 171 -4.31 10.40 8.78
C LEU A 171 -3.90 11.53 7.83
N HIS A 172 -4.37 12.76 8.06
CA HIS A 172 -4.01 13.92 7.24
C HIS A 172 -2.50 14.20 7.31
N ARG A 173 -1.96 14.31 8.53
CA ARG A 173 -0.51 14.50 8.75
C ARG A 173 0.32 13.36 8.14
N MET A 174 -0.19 12.13 8.21
CA MET A 174 0.49 10.96 7.66
C MET A 174 0.55 11.01 6.14
N VAL A 175 -0.57 11.31 5.47
CA VAL A 175 -0.63 11.48 4.01
C VAL A 175 0.31 12.59 3.55
N GLU A 176 0.28 13.76 4.20
CA GLU A 176 1.20 14.87 3.87
C GLU A 176 2.67 14.45 4.02
N SER A 177 3.01 13.75 5.10
CA SER A 177 4.38 13.26 5.33
C SER A 177 4.81 12.26 4.25
N MET A 178 3.90 11.40 3.79
CA MET A 178 4.17 10.43 2.71
C MET A 178 4.36 11.11 1.35
N ILE A 179 3.57 12.15 1.06
CA ILE A 179 3.73 12.96 -0.15
C ILE A 179 5.08 13.67 -0.13
N LEU A 180 5.44 14.31 0.99
CA LEU A 180 6.74 14.97 1.14
C LEU A 180 7.89 13.97 0.96
N TYR A 181 7.78 12.78 1.55
CA TYR A 181 8.77 11.73 1.38
C TYR A 181 8.90 11.29 -0.08
N ALA A 182 7.78 11.11 -0.80
CA ALA A 182 7.80 10.71 -2.20
C ALA A 182 8.46 11.75 -3.09
N LEU A 183 8.16 13.04 -2.87
CA LEU A 183 8.76 14.14 -3.63
C LEU A 183 10.24 14.38 -3.34
N ASP A 184 10.72 14.00 -2.15
CA ASP A 184 12.14 14.05 -1.74
C ASP A 184 12.90 12.75 -2.12
N PHE A 185 12.23 11.78 -2.75
CA PHE A 185 12.84 10.51 -3.13
C PHE A 185 13.47 10.61 -4.53
N ASP A 186 14.78 10.85 -4.57
CA ASP A 186 15.54 10.82 -5.81
C ASP A 186 15.89 9.38 -6.27
N LEU A 187 15.81 9.15 -7.58
CA LEU A 187 16.36 7.95 -8.21
C LEU A 187 17.87 8.10 -8.37
N PHE A 188 18.64 7.31 -7.61
CA PHE A 188 20.08 7.24 -7.81
C PHE A 188 20.42 6.37 -9.03
N THR A 189 21.33 6.86 -9.86
CA THR A 189 21.92 6.04 -10.93
C THR A 189 22.79 4.94 -10.31
N PRO A 190 22.66 3.68 -10.78
CA PRO A 190 23.59 2.63 -10.35
C PRO A 190 25.03 3.01 -10.76
N PRO A 191 26.06 2.54 -10.04
CA PRO A 191 27.46 2.76 -10.41
C PRO A 191 27.73 2.34 -11.86
N PHE A 192 28.49 3.15 -12.61
CA PHE A 192 28.76 2.90 -14.04
C PHE A 192 29.32 1.50 -14.30
N ASP A 193 30.24 1.03 -13.47
CA ASP A 193 30.87 -0.29 -13.61
C ASP A 193 29.91 -1.47 -13.43
N GLU A 194 28.78 -1.28 -12.73
CA GLU A 194 27.74 -2.32 -12.58
C GLU A 194 26.84 -2.44 -13.81
N VAL A 195 26.79 -1.40 -14.66
CA VAL A 195 25.86 -1.33 -15.81
C VAL A 195 26.55 -1.07 -17.16
N LYS A 196 27.89 -1.03 -17.21
CA LYS A 196 28.66 -0.72 -18.43
C LYS A 196 28.57 -1.77 -19.52
N GLU A 197 28.26 -3.02 -19.16
CA GLU A 197 28.16 -4.13 -20.10
C GLU A 197 26.70 -4.60 -20.18
N VAL A 198 26.17 -4.63 -21.40
CA VAL A 198 24.82 -5.12 -21.68
C VAL A 198 24.87 -6.04 -22.89
N SER A 199 24.23 -7.20 -22.78
CA SER A 199 24.11 -8.16 -23.88
C SER A 199 23.03 -7.73 -24.87
N VAL A 200 23.15 -8.19 -26.12
CA VAL A 200 22.11 -8.01 -27.15
C VAL A 200 20.76 -8.57 -26.68
N SER A 201 20.75 -9.69 -25.95
CA SER A 201 19.52 -10.29 -25.38
C SER A 201 18.81 -9.34 -24.42
N GLN A 202 19.55 -8.72 -23.50
CA GLN A 202 18.99 -7.75 -22.54
C GLN A 202 18.42 -6.51 -23.26
N ILE A 203 19.07 -6.03 -24.32
CA ILE A 203 18.53 -4.93 -25.15
C ILE A 203 17.25 -5.36 -25.89
N MET A 204 17.22 -6.57 -26.44
CA MET A 204 16.03 -7.10 -27.12
C MET A 204 14.85 -7.28 -26.15
N GLU A 205 15.08 -7.81 -24.95
CA GLU A 205 14.05 -7.93 -23.90
C GLU A 205 13.51 -6.57 -23.46
N ALA A 206 14.40 -5.59 -23.22
CA ALA A 206 14.01 -4.22 -22.89
C ALA A 206 13.18 -3.59 -24.03
N THR A 207 13.58 -3.83 -25.28
CA THR A 207 12.87 -3.34 -26.47
C THR A 207 11.52 -4.03 -26.64
N MET A 208 11.42 -5.34 -26.40
CA MET A 208 10.15 -6.10 -26.47
C MET A 208 9.15 -5.61 -25.42
N SER A 209 9.63 -5.34 -24.19
CA SER A 209 8.83 -4.71 -23.12
C SER A 209 8.26 -3.35 -23.56
N LEU A 210 9.06 -2.54 -24.27
CA LEU A 210 8.62 -1.27 -24.86
C LEU A 210 7.69 -1.46 -26.08
N GLN A 211 7.90 -2.48 -26.92
CA GLN A 211 7.14 -2.74 -28.16
C GLN A 211 5.75 -3.34 -27.92
N LEU A 212 5.52 -4.06 -26.81
CA LEU A 212 4.18 -4.49 -26.37
C LEU A 212 3.20 -3.31 -26.26
N LYS A 213 3.70 -2.07 -26.20
CA LYS A 213 2.92 -0.82 -26.21
C LYS A 213 2.42 -0.38 -27.59
N THR A 214 2.99 -0.85 -28.71
CA THR A 214 2.69 -0.32 -30.07
C THR A 214 1.89 -1.27 -30.97
N ALA A 215 1.82 -2.57 -30.68
CA ALA A 215 1.09 -3.52 -31.51
C ALA A 215 -0.41 -3.62 -31.11
N LYS A 216 -1.17 -2.55 -31.34
CA LYS A 216 -2.64 -2.66 -31.49
C LYS A 216 -3.00 -2.45 -32.97
N ARG A 217 -2.81 -3.50 -33.78
CA ARG A 217 -3.56 -3.78 -35.02
C ARG A 217 -3.36 -5.25 -35.41
N LEU A 218 -4.14 -6.12 -34.80
CA LEU A 218 -4.64 -7.31 -35.49
C LEU A 218 -6.13 -7.06 -35.67
N GLY A 219 -6.48 -6.49 -36.82
CA GLY A 219 -7.85 -6.50 -37.28
C GLY A 219 -8.27 -7.95 -37.45
N PHE A 220 -9.06 -8.46 -36.52
CA PHE A 220 -9.90 -9.62 -36.76
C PHE A 220 -10.95 -9.18 -37.78
N ARG A 221 -10.67 -9.41 -39.07
CA ARG A 221 -11.73 -9.55 -40.08
C ARG A 221 -12.28 -10.96 -39.92
N PHE A 222 -13.48 -11.07 -39.36
CA PHE A 222 -14.33 -12.23 -39.58
C PHE A 222 -14.90 -12.13 -41.01
N GLN A 223 -14.52 -13.08 -41.86
CA GLN A 223 -15.18 -13.49 -43.10
C GLN A 223 -14.70 -14.94 -43.33
N ALA A 224 -15.53 -15.94 -43.58
CA ALA A 224 -16.92 -15.94 -43.99
C ALA A 224 -17.62 -17.21 -43.47
N ASP A 225 -18.95 -17.11 -43.39
CA ASP A 225 -19.89 -18.22 -43.31
C ASP A 225 -19.57 -19.31 -44.33
N THR A 226 -19.61 -20.55 -43.89
CA THR A 226 -19.95 -21.68 -44.75
C THR A 226 -21.17 -22.35 -44.16
N ASP A 227 -22.33 -21.78 -44.47
CA ASP A 227 -23.54 -22.56 -44.64
C ASP A 227 -23.41 -23.27 -45.99
N HIS A 228 -23.20 -24.57 -45.97
CA HIS A 228 -23.68 -25.44 -47.04
C HIS A 228 -24.20 -26.74 -46.45
N PHE A 229 -25.52 -26.88 -46.58
CA PHE A 229 -26.26 -28.12 -46.51
C PHE A 229 -25.87 -29.02 -47.69
N GLU A 230 -25.45 -30.25 -47.39
CA GLU A 230 -25.95 -31.52 -47.97
C GLU A 230 -25.45 -32.70 -47.12
#